data_AF-A0A2V4WHB1-F1
#
_entry.id   AF-A0A2V4WHB1-F1
#
_cell.length_a   1.000
_cell.length_b   1.000
_cell.length_c   1.000
_cell.angle_alpha   90.00
_cell.angle_beta   90.00
_cell.angle_gamma   90.00
#
_symmetry.space_group_name_H-M   'P 1'
#
loop_
_entity.id
_entity.type
_entity.pdbx_description
1 polymer ?
#
loop_
_entity_poly.entity_id
_entity_poly.type
_entity_poly.pdbx_seq_one_letter_code
_entity_poly.pdbx_strand_id
1 'polypeptide(L)'
;MGVWESSSIEKNFDEIVQEIEKMKDLTTSKFKKLEESTGLAKIKHLVPLKLSEFCVRRSEHRDGWYNDKPILRVEWNSSDIDKLVQQGGLLNGVNYKENWHYTYVFFDENKNDALEKMISFICAIADTDKDIHLKNVERVKSNKETETKVFDLLKQVGIRNSYYGYKTGRSRQTTELYYNFPTEIRKQIPTQYSENRLEELKKSLIDQIKKIWNDEVYKMKQARVKKEKEEKEKEYNKMLALLLAKYDLELTDSWKELNEAIIDRNKYLRLAHCLEANRNDWTDGYSYAESGLSDFVTESDLDYKIYDNISSYIYDKWDGDGRVFRDCEHNYSVIYSIAAKEDPQLYKDYQTVQEHLEFEEGW
;
A
#
# COMPACT_ATOMS: atom_id res chain seq x y z
N MET A 1 89.41 47.35 32.49
CA MET A 1 89.26 46.29 31.48
C MET A 1 88.61 45.09 32.17
N GLY A 2 87.29 44.95 32.03
CA GLY A 2 86.57 43.77 32.51
C GLY A 2 86.38 42.82 31.35
N VAL A 3 87.01 41.65 31.43
CA VAL A 3 86.98 40.58 30.44
C VAL A 3 85.55 40.03 30.39
N TRP A 4 84.89 40.16 29.24
CA TRP A 4 83.65 39.44 28.95
C TRP A 4 83.99 37.96 28.82
N GLU A 5 83.66 37.16 29.82
CA GLU A 5 83.64 35.70 29.69
C GLU A 5 82.54 35.33 28.70
N SER A 6 82.93 34.84 27.52
CA SER A 6 82.00 34.27 26.56
C SER A 6 81.45 32.96 27.13
N SER A 7 80.22 32.98 27.63
CA SER A 7 79.43 31.75 27.83
C SER A 7 79.43 30.95 26.52
N SER A 8 79.65 29.64 26.61
CA SER A 8 79.68 28.78 25.42
C SER A 8 78.37 28.94 24.64
N ILE A 9 78.47 28.89 23.30
CA ILE A 9 77.32 29.07 22.40
C ILE A 9 76.16 28.14 22.80
N GLU A 10 76.48 26.92 23.23
CA GLU A 10 75.52 25.91 23.72
C GLU A 10 74.74 26.40 24.95
N LYS A 11 75.40 27.02 25.94
CA LYS A 11 74.75 27.53 27.14
C LYS A 11 73.80 28.69 26.82
N ASN A 12 74.19 29.55 25.88
CA ASN A 12 73.32 30.63 25.40
C ASN A 12 72.10 30.08 24.62
N PHE A 13 72.27 29.01 23.83
CA PHE A 13 71.15 28.35 23.15
C PHE A 13 70.18 27.68 24.12
N ASP A 14 70.69 26.99 25.14
CA ASP A 14 69.85 26.36 26.17
C ASP A 14 69.03 27.40 26.97
N GLU A 15 69.63 28.53 27.31
CA GLU A 15 68.93 29.64 27.97
C GLU A 15 67.83 30.24 27.06
N ILE A 16 68.09 30.37 25.76
CA ILE A 16 67.09 30.81 24.78
C ILE A 16 65.94 29.80 24.68
N VAL A 17 66.22 28.49 24.63
CA VAL A 17 65.19 27.45 24.57
C VAL A 17 64.30 27.48 25.81
N GLN A 18 64.89 27.62 27.01
CA GLN A 18 64.14 27.74 28.25
C GLN A 18 63.24 28.98 28.30
N GLU A 19 63.70 30.12 27.79
CA GLU A 19 62.87 31.33 27.69
C GLU A 19 61.75 31.19 26.65
N ILE A 20 61.98 30.49 25.54
CA ILE A 20 60.94 30.16 24.57
C ILE A 20 59.86 29.25 25.21
N GLU A 21 60.25 28.26 26.01
CA GLU A 21 59.31 27.40 26.73
C GLU A 21 58.50 28.18 27.77
N LYS A 22 59.14 29.06 28.56
CA LYS A 22 58.42 29.95 29.49
C LYS A 22 57.44 30.87 28.76
N MET A 23 57.82 31.42 27.61
CA MET A 23 56.91 32.23 26.79
C MET A 23 55.74 31.41 26.26
N LYS A 24 55.98 30.18 25.80
CA LYS A 24 54.92 29.26 25.36
C LYS A 24 53.95 28.94 26.48
N ASP A 25 54.45 28.64 27.69
CA ASP A 25 53.62 28.31 28.84
C ASP A 25 52.82 29.53 29.34
N LEU A 26 53.45 30.70 29.39
CA LEU A 26 52.77 31.96 29.75
C LEU A 26 51.66 32.30 28.75
N THR A 27 51.94 32.15 27.46
CA THR A 27 50.97 32.41 26.39
C THR A 27 49.81 31.43 26.48
N THR A 28 50.10 30.14 26.64
CA THR A 28 49.08 29.09 26.79
C THR A 28 48.21 29.33 28.03
N SER A 29 48.81 29.69 29.17
CA SER A 29 48.09 30.02 30.40
C SER A 29 47.19 31.24 30.24
N LYS A 30 47.66 32.30 29.56
CA LYS A 30 46.85 33.49 29.28
C LYS A 30 45.69 33.20 28.34
N PHE A 31 45.90 32.41 27.28
CA PHE A 31 44.80 31.96 26.41
C PHE A 31 43.77 31.15 27.17
N LYS A 32 44.20 30.22 28.02
CA LYS A 32 43.30 29.41 28.85
C LYS A 32 42.48 30.27 29.83
N LYS A 33 43.11 31.26 30.48
CA LYS A 33 42.39 32.24 31.31
C LYS A 33 41.41 33.10 30.49
N LEU A 34 41.74 33.45 29.25
CA LEU A 34 40.86 34.18 28.34
C LEU A 34 39.63 33.33 27.93
N GLU A 35 39.84 32.05 27.60
CA GLU A 35 38.75 31.10 27.35
C GLU A 35 37.86 30.93 28.58
N GLU A 36 38.45 30.77 29.77
CA GLU A 36 37.74 30.67 31.05
C GLU A 36 36.97 31.97 31.37
N SER A 37 37.53 33.15 31.04
CA SER A 37 36.92 34.45 31.33
C SER A 37 35.76 34.83 30.41
N THR A 38 35.78 34.36 29.15
CA THR A 38 34.69 34.61 28.18
C THR A 38 33.57 33.57 28.27
N GLY A 39 33.86 32.38 28.82
CA GLY A 39 32.89 31.30 28.97
C GLY A 39 32.34 30.77 27.64
N LEU A 40 32.98 31.10 26.51
CA LEU A 40 32.57 30.67 25.18
C LEU A 40 32.99 29.22 24.93
N ALA A 41 32.03 28.36 24.62
CA ALA A 41 32.33 27.01 24.18
C ALA A 41 32.61 26.99 22.67
N LYS A 42 33.44 26.03 22.22
CA LYS A 42 33.65 25.80 20.79
C LYS A 42 32.35 25.35 20.13
N ILE A 43 32.01 25.96 18.98
CA ILE A 43 30.84 25.59 18.18
C ILE A 43 30.94 24.11 17.80
N LYS A 44 29.87 23.36 18.04
CA LYS A 44 29.78 21.93 17.72
C LYS A 44 28.86 21.72 16.52
N HIS A 45 29.41 21.26 15.40
CA HIS A 45 28.59 20.95 14.23
C HIS A 45 27.74 19.69 14.44
N LEU A 46 26.54 19.72 13.86
CA LEU A 46 25.61 18.59 13.89
C LEU A 46 26.04 17.53 12.89
N VAL A 47 25.84 16.27 13.25
CA VAL A 47 26.11 15.13 12.37
C VAL A 47 24.78 14.66 11.76
N PRO A 48 24.67 14.47 10.43
CA PRO A 48 23.43 14.01 9.83
C PRO A 48 23.06 12.61 10.34
N LEU A 49 21.75 12.36 10.48
CA LEU A 49 21.22 11.03 10.79
C LEU A 49 21.26 10.19 9.51
N LYS A 50 21.70 8.93 9.60
CA LYS A 50 21.75 8.04 8.43
C LYS A 50 20.37 7.82 7.83
N LEU A 51 19.34 7.74 8.69
CA LEU A 51 17.95 7.59 8.29
C LEU A 51 17.45 8.71 7.36
N SER A 52 18.07 9.89 7.41
CA SER A 52 17.72 11.01 6.53
C SER A 52 18.11 10.80 5.06
N GLU A 53 18.95 9.80 4.77
CA GLU A 53 19.32 9.44 3.40
C GLU A 53 18.37 8.44 2.74
N PHE A 54 17.42 7.90 3.50
CA PHE A 54 16.53 6.85 3.01
C PHE A 54 15.33 7.41 2.26
N CYS A 55 14.96 6.73 1.17
CA CYS A 55 13.79 7.01 0.35
C CYS A 55 12.97 5.73 0.16
N VAL A 56 11.64 5.84 0.13
CA VAL A 56 10.72 4.72 -0.07
C VAL A 56 9.98 4.92 -1.39
N ARG A 57 9.92 3.88 -2.22
CA ARG A 57 9.14 3.91 -3.46
C ARG A 57 8.61 2.54 -3.87
N ARG A 58 7.53 2.57 -4.66
CA ARG A 58 7.10 1.42 -5.47
C ARG A 58 8.03 1.31 -6.67
N SER A 59 8.49 0.11 -6.97
CA SER A 59 9.33 -0.17 -8.14
C SER A 59 8.96 -1.54 -8.72
N GLU A 60 9.67 -1.94 -9.76
CA GLU A 60 9.54 -3.24 -10.39
C GLU A 60 10.87 -3.97 -10.28
N HIS A 61 10.81 -5.25 -9.94
CA HIS A 61 11.96 -6.12 -9.93
C HIS A 61 11.80 -7.17 -11.01
N ARG A 62 12.79 -7.21 -11.90
CA ARG A 62 12.88 -8.26 -12.91
C ARG A 62 13.21 -9.58 -12.22
N ASP A 63 12.24 -10.49 -12.23
CA ASP A 63 12.40 -11.86 -11.76
C ASP A 63 12.46 -12.79 -12.98
N GLY A 64 13.68 -13.04 -13.48
CA GLY A 64 13.92 -13.85 -14.69
C GLY A 64 13.77 -13.09 -16.02
N TRP A 65 13.42 -13.80 -17.09
CA TRP A 65 13.48 -13.28 -18.46
C TRP A 65 12.26 -12.43 -18.89
N TYR A 66 11.10 -12.57 -18.25
CA TYR A 66 9.85 -11.98 -18.78
C TYR A 66 8.86 -11.40 -17.76
N ASN A 67 9.12 -11.44 -16.45
CA ASN A 67 8.13 -10.99 -15.46
C ASN A 67 8.71 -9.95 -14.49
N ASP A 68 8.40 -8.69 -14.75
CA ASP A 68 8.61 -7.60 -13.80
C ASP A 68 7.53 -7.70 -12.70
N LYS A 69 7.97 -7.94 -11.47
CA LYS A 69 7.09 -8.03 -10.29
C LYS A 69 7.13 -6.73 -9.50
N PRO A 70 5.98 -6.23 -9.01
CA PRO A 70 5.97 -5.03 -8.19
C PRO A 70 6.69 -5.31 -6.86
N ILE A 71 7.51 -4.36 -6.44
CA ILE A 71 8.25 -4.40 -5.17
C ILE A 71 8.10 -3.09 -4.40
N LEU A 72 8.12 -3.21 -3.07
CA LEU A 72 8.37 -2.10 -2.17
C LEU A 72 9.88 -1.98 -2.00
N ARG A 73 10.42 -0.83 -2.37
CA ARG A 73 11.86 -0.55 -2.34
C ARG A 73 12.17 0.55 -1.34
N VAL A 74 13.23 0.33 -0.57
CA VAL A 74 13.85 1.33 0.30
C VAL A 74 15.29 1.52 -0.15
N GLU A 75 15.66 2.74 -0.52
CA GLU A 75 16.97 3.08 -1.11
C GLU A 75 17.67 4.22 -0.37
N TRP A 76 18.99 4.31 -0.52
CA TRP A 76 19.84 5.31 0.12
C TRP A 76 20.96 5.79 -0.82
N ASN A 77 21.69 6.84 -0.41
CA ASN A 77 22.64 7.54 -1.28
C ASN A 77 24.12 7.35 -0.91
N SER A 78 24.44 6.66 0.18
CA SER A 78 25.82 6.51 0.67
C SER A 78 26.29 5.06 0.75
N SER A 79 27.52 4.83 0.27
CA SER A 79 28.23 3.54 0.42
C SER A 79 28.56 3.19 1.88
N ASP A 80 28.57 4.16 2.79
CA ASP A 80 28.74 3.90 4.22
C ASP A 80 27.51 3.19 4.81
N ILE A 81 26.33 3.42 4.23
CA ILE A 81 25.10 2.72 4.61
C ILE A 81 25.13 1.28 4.11
N ASP A 82 25.72 0.98 2.95
CA ASP A 82 25.88 -0.42 2.51
C ASP A 82 26.68 -1.24 3.53
N LYS A 83 27.82 -0.70 3.99
CA LYS A 83 28.64 -1.35 5.01
C LYS A 83 27.88 -1.55 6.31
N LEU A 84 27.07 -0.56 6.72
CA LEU A 84 26.20 -0.69 7.89
C LEU A 84 25.19 -1.81 7.70
N VAL A 85 24.44 -1.78 6.60
CA VAL A 85 23.35 -2.72 6.30
C VAL A 85 23.87 -4.16 6.17
N GLN A 86 25.11 -4.34 5.69
CA GLN A 86 25.79 -5.63 5.61
C GLN A 86 26.31 -6.15 6.95
N GLN A 87 26.41 -5.30 8.00
CA GLN A 87 26.71 -5.80 9.35
C GLN A 87 25.55 -6.70 9.82
N GLY A 88 25.90 -7.93 10.22
CA GLY A 88 24.95 -9.02 10.44
C GLY A 88 23.76 -8.62 11.32
N GLY A 89 22.55 -8.83 10.81
CA GLY A 89 21.28 -8.69 11.55
C GLY A 89 20.31 -7.63 11.02
N LEU A 90 20.78 -6.62 10.28
CA LEU A 90 19.90 -5.53 9.81
C LEU A 90 19.00 -5.94 8.62
N LEU A 91 19.48 -6.82 7.74
CA LEU A 91 18.74 -7.29 6.56
C LEU A 91 17.74 -8.43 6.84
N ASN A 92 17.39 -8.70 8.10
CA ASN A 92 16.60 -9.88 8.46
C ASN A 92 15.23 -9.91 7.74
N GLY A 93 15.12 -10.74 6.71
CA GLY A 93 13.90 -10.94 5.92
C GLY A 93 13.68 -9.98 4.75
N VAL A 94 14.58 -9.04 4.49
CA VAL A 94 14.50 -8.13 3.33
C VAL A 94 15.57 -8.46 2.29
N ASN A 95 15.26 -8.30 1.00
CA ASN A 95 16.20 -8.62 -0.07
C ASN A 95 17.13 -7.43 -0.33
N TYR A 96 18.43 -7.65 -0.32
CA TYR A 96 19.42 -6.61 -0.59
C TYR A 96 20.04 -6.76 -1.98
N LYS A 97 20.25 -5.63 -2.68
CA LYS A 97 20.97 -5.60 -3.95
C LYS A 97 22.24 -4.78 -3.79
N GLU A 98 23.33 -5.52 -3.63
CA GLU A 98 24.69 -4.99 -3.60
C GLU A 98 24.95 -4.16 -4.88
N ASN A 99 25.59 -3.00 -4.73
CA ASN A 99 25.89 -1.99 -5.78
C ASN A 99 24.73 -1.09 -6.24
N TRP A 100 23.51 -1.25 -5.70
CA TRP A 100 22.37 -0.42 -6.08
C TRP A 100 21.76 0.38 -4.92
N HIS A 101 22.35 0.26 -3.73
CA HIS A 101 21.97 1.01 -2.52
C HIS A 101 20.49 0.87 -2.16
N TYR A 102 19.93 -0.33 -2.29
CA TYR A 102 18.55 -0.58 -1.91
C TYR A 102 18.29 -1.97 -1.35
N THR A 103 17.25 -2.02 -0.52
CA THR A 103 16.60 -3.24 -0.08
C THR A 103 15.15 -3.26 -0.56
N TYR A 104 14.57 -4.45 -0.71
CA TYR A 104 13.20 -4.59 -1.21
C TYR A 104 12.48 -5.82 -0.68
N VAL A 105 11.16 -5.75 -0.74
CA VAL A 105 10.25 -6.87 -0.53
C VAL A 105 9.20 -6.91 -1.64
N PHE A 106 8.68 -8.10 -1.91
CA PHE A 106 7.56 -8.27 -2.83
C PHE A 106 6.25 -7.97 -2.12
N PHE A 107 5.29 -7.40 -2.85
CA PHE A 107 3.93 -7.27 -2.34
C PHE A 107 3.27 -8.65 -2.26
N ASP A 108 2.49 -8.85 -1.20
CA ASP A 108 1.70 -10.06 -0.99
C ASP A 108 0.32 -9.62 -0.47
N GLU A 109 -0.74 -10.01 -1.20
CA GLU A 109 -2.12 -9.64 -0.84
C GLU A 109 -2.67 -10.43 0.36
N ASN A 110 -2.03 -11.54 0.71
CA ASN A 110 -2.50 -12.49 1.71
C ASN A 110 -1.72 -12.40 3.03
N LYS A 111 -0.50 -11.84 3.02
CA LYS A 111 0.39 -11.80 4.18
C LYS A 111 1.09 -10.45 4.30
N ASN A 112 1.15 -9.93 5.52
CA ASN A 112 1.86 -8.68 5.84
C ASN A 112 3.30 -8.91 6.35
N ASP A 113 3.79 -10.14 6.39
CA ASP A 113 5.14 -10.46 6.89
C ASP A 113 6.24 -9.65 6.18
N ALA A 114 6.15 -9.50 4.86
CA ALA A 114 7.06 -8.66 4.09
C ALA A 114 7.00 -7.17 4.46
N LEU A 115 5.81 -6.64 4.73
CA LEU A 115 5.62 -5.27 5.23
C LEU A 115 6.28 -5.08 6.60
N GLU A 116 6.04 -6.03 7.51
CA GLU A 116 6.60 -6.00 8.87
C GLU A 116 8.12 -6.08 8.87
N LYS A 117 8.70 -6.91 8.00
CA LYS A 117 10.15 -6.98 7.77
C LYS A 117 10.72 -5.65 7.28
N MET A 118 10.06 -4.97 6.34
CA MET A 118 10.51 -3.66 5.86
C MET A 118 10.40 -2.56 6.93
N ILE A 119 9.34 -2.57 7.74
CA ILE A 119 9.21 -1.66 8.89
C ILE A 119 10.30 -1.93 9.92
N SER A 120 10.59 -3.22 10.19
CA SER A 120 11.61 -3.63 11.14
C SER A 120 13.01 -3.20 10.69
N PHE A 121 13.30 -3.27 9.38
CA PHE A 121 14.51 -2.72 8.78
C PHE A 121 14.67 -1.22 9.09
N ILE A 122 13.64 -0.41 8.86
CA ILE A 122 13.67 1.04 9.18
C ILE A 122 13.87 1.30 10.67
N CYS A 123 13.19 0.52 11.54
CA CYS A 123 13.38 0.62 12.98
C CYS A 123 14.82 0.31 13.40
N ALA A 124 15.42 -0.73 12.82
CA ALA A 124 16.79 -1.12 13.12
C ALA A 124 17.80 -0.04 12.68
N ILE A 125 17.60 0.59 11.52
CA ILE A 125 18.42 1.74 11.10
C ILE A 125 18.27 2.92 12.06
N ALA A 126 17.03 3.25 12.46
CA ALA A 126 16.77 4.31 13.43
C ALA A 126 17.45 4.05 14.78
N ASP A 127 17.53 2.79 15.21
CA ASP A 127 18.25 2.41 16.44
C ASP A 127 19.75 2.73 16.37
N THR A 128 20.37 2.59 15.20
CA THR A 128 21.78 2.96 15.00
C THR A 128 22.04 4.47 15.07
N ASP A 129 21.01 5.29 14.86
CA ASP A 129 21.08 6.75 14.88
C ASP A 129 20.80 7.36 16.27
N LYS A 130 20.39 6.55 17.27
CA LYS A 130 20.03 7.03 18.62
C LYS A 130 21.13 7.85 19.30
N ASP A 131 22.36 7.34 19.31
CA ASP A 131 23.49 8.03 19.94
C ASP A 131 23.83 9.35 19.22
N ILE A 132 23.81 9.34 17.89
CA ILE A 132 24.03 10.55 17.07
C ILE A 132 22.95 11.59 17.37
N HIS A 133 21.70 11.15 17.46
CA HIS A 133 20.57 12.01 17.77
C HIS A 133 20.70 12.67 19.14
N LEU A 134 21.00 11.90 20.19
CA LEU A 134 21.19 12.42 21.55
C LEU A 134 22.34 13.43 21.61
N LYS A 135 23.49 13.11 20.97
CA LYS A 135 24.62 14.03 20.86
C LYS A 135 24.26 15.31 20.13
N ASN A 136 23.46 15.26 19.07
CA ASN A 136 23.01 16.46 18.35
C ASN A 136 22.11 17.34 19.20
N VAL A 137 21.21 16.77 20.01
CA VAL A 137 20.39 17.53 20.96
C VAL A 137 21.28 18.28 21.96
N GLU A 138 22.27 17.61 22.52
CA GLU A 138 23.24 18.24 23.44
C GLU A 138 24.08 19.32 22.75
N ARG A 139 24.54 19.07 21.52
CA ARG A 139 25.29 20.06 20.71
C ARG A 139 24.46 21.31 20.48
N VAL A 140 23.18 21.18 20.12
CA VAL A 140 22.29 22.35 19.94
C VAL A 140 22.09 23.12 21.23
N LYS A 141 21.92 22.45 22.38
CA LYS A 141 21.81 23.13 23.67
C LYS A 141 23.07 23.97 23.97
N SER A 142 24.25 23.38 23.81
CA SER A 142 25.54 24.07 23.99
C SER A 142 25.76 25.20 22.98
N ASN A 143 25.35 25.02 21.73
CA ASN A 143 25.45 26.03 20.69
C ASN A 143 24.51 27.22 20.95
N LYS A 144 23.30 27.00 21.46
CA LYS A 144 22.38 28.08 21.88
C LYS A 144 23.00 28.93 22.98
N GLU A 145 23.59 28.31 24.00
CA GLU A 145 24.31 29.02 25.06
C GLU A 145 25.50 29.83 24.52
N THR A 146 26.22 29.26 23.56
CA THR A 146 27.34 29.93 22.88
C THR A 146 26.86 31.12 22.05
N GLU A 147 25.79 30.96 21.26
CA GLU A 147 25.17 32.04 20.48
C GLU A 147 24.79 33.21 21.40
N THR A 148 24.10 32.93 22.51
CA THR A 148 23.72 33.94 23.50
C THR A 148 24.93 34.70 24.03
N LYS A 149 25.98 33.98 24.48
CA LYS A 149 27.21 34.60 25.00
C LYS A 149 27.95 35.45 23.96
N VAL A 150 27.99 35.01 22.70
CA VAL A 150 28.59 35.82 21.61
C VAL A 150 27.86 37.14 21.46
N PHE A 151 26.52 37.13 21.41
CA PHE A 151 25.74 38.37 21.29
C PHE A 151 25.80 39.24 22.55
N ASP A 152 25.91 38.64 23.73
CA ASP A 152 26.11 39.38 24.98
C ASP A 152 27.48 40.08 24.99
N LEU A 153 28.54 39.43 24.53
CA LEU A 153 29.87 40.04 24.40
C LEU A 153 29.86 41.21 23.42
N LEU A 154 29.26 41.04 22.24
CA LEU A 154 29.12 42.12 21.26
C LEU A 154 28.39 43.32 21.86
N LYS A 155 27.33 43.07 22.62
CA LYS A 155 26.59 44.12 23.32
C LYS A 155 27.42 44.79 24.41
N GLN A 156 28.20 44.03 25.19
CA GLN A 156 29.07 44.56 26.25
C GLN A 156 30.16 45.48 25.70
N VAL A 157 30.75 45.15 24.54
CA VAL A 157 31.75 46.01 23.88
C VAL A 157 31.12 47.17 23.08
N GLY A 158 29.79 47.32 23.13
CA GLY A 158 29.07 48.43 22.50
C GLY A 158 28.75 48.25 21.01
N ILE A 159 28.96 47.05 20.45
CA ILE A 159 28.58 46.74 19.07
C ILE A 159 27.06 46.58 19.01
N ARG A 160 26.39 47.41 18.21
CA ARG A 160 24.94 47.40 18.02
C ARG A 160 24.55 46.52 16.83
N ASN A 161 23.39 45.87 16.94
CA ASN A 161 22.81 45.06 15.85
C ASN A 161 21.97 45.89 14.87
N SER A 162 21.65 47.13 15.25
CA SER A 162 20.85 48.06 14.47
C SER A 162 21.42 49.48 14.52
N TYR A 163 20.98 50.31 13.58
CA TYR A 163 21.27 51.73 13.49
C TYR A 163 20.05 52.46 12.91
N TYR A 164 19.90 53.75 13.24
CA TYR A 164 18.87 54.58 12.61
C TYR A 164 19.38 55.16 11.29
N GLY A 165 18.59 55.00 10.23
CA GLY A 165 18.93 55.50 8.91
C GLY A 165 17.72 55.60 8.00
N TYR A 166 17.92 56.21 6.83
CA TYR A 166 16.87 56.26 5.82
C TYR A 166 16.78 54.91 5.10
N LYS A 167 15.59 54.29 5.13
CA LYS A 167 15.35 52.97 4.49
C LYS A 167 15.70 52.97 2.99
N THR A 168 15.47 54.09 2.33
CA THR A 168 15.81 54.34 0.93
C THR A 168 16.21 55.80 0.78
N GLY A 169 16.91 56.16 -0.31
CA GLY A 169 17.29 57.56 -0.58
C GLY A 169 16.12 58.53 -0.77
N ARG A 170 14.87 58.03 -0.87
CA ARG A 170 13.64 58.84 -0.96
C ARG A 170 12.92 58.99 0.38
N SER A 171 13.38 58.30 1.43
CA SER A 171 12.72 58.32 2.73
C SER A 171 12.92 59.68 3.40
N ARG A 172 11.83 60.28 3.89
CA ARG A 172 11.87 61.57 4.61
C ARG A 172 12.05 61.41 6.13
N GLN A 173 11.89 60.19 6.63
CA GLN A 173 12.06 59.86 8.04
C GLN A 173 13.08 58.72 8.19
N THR A 174 13.88 58.81 9.27
CA THR A 174 14.78 57.74 9.68
C THR A 174 13.99 56.62 10.34
N THR A 175 14.39 55.38 10.08
CA THR A 175 13.84 54.18 10.71
C THR A 175 14.98 53.32 11.25
N GLU A 176 14.66 52.36 12.11
CA GLU A 176 15.64 51.38 12.58
C GLU A 176 15.94 50.38 11.46
N LEU A 177 17.23 50.25 11.14
CA LEU A 177 17.79 49.32 10.16
C LEU A 177 18.73 48.35 10.87
N TYR A 178 18.80 47.10 10.40
CA TYR A 178 19.64 46.07 11.01
C TYR A 178 20.89 45.83 10.19
N TYR A 179 22.01 45.59 10.87
CA TYR A 179 23.23 45.11 10.21
C TYR A 179 23.08 43.65 9.78
N ASN A 180 23.89 43.23 8.80
CA ASN A 180 23.87 41.85 8.30
C ASN A 180 24.63 40.87 9.20
N PHE A 181 25.70 41.33 9.86
CA PHE A 181 26.61 40.48 10.65
C PHE A 181 25.90 39.59 11.70
N PRO A 182 24.81 40.02 12.40
CA PRO A 182 24.12 39.15 13.34
C PRO A 182 23.59 37.87 12.66
N THR A 183 23.03 38.02 11.46
CA THR A 183 22.52 36.88 10.68
C THR A 183 23.66 36.00 10.19
N GLU A 184 24.79 36.59 9.79
CA GLU A 184 25.97 35.85 9.35
C GLU A 184 26.57 35.01 10.49
N ILE A 185 26.68 35.57 11.70
CA ILE A 185 27.13 34.84 12.89
C ILE A 185 26.17 33.68 13.20
N ARG A 186 24.86 33.93 13.23
CA ARG A 186 23.85 32.90 13.53
C ARG A 186 23.93 31.72 12.56
N LYS A 187 24.17 31.97 11.27
CA LYS A 187 24.31 30.90 10.27
C LYS A 187 25.50 29.98 10.52
N GLN A 188 26.53 30.44 11.23
CA GLN A 188 27.70 29.65 11.57
C GLN A 188 27.50 28.80 12.84
N ILE A 189 26.48 29.11 13.66
CA ILE A 189 26.21 28.43 14.93
C ILE A 189 24.94 27.59 14.77
N PRO A 190 25.04 26.27 14.56
CA PRO A 190 23.86 25.44 14.33
C PRO A 190 23.06 25.28 15.64
N THR A 191 21.96 26.03 15.75
CA THR A 191 21.04 26.03 16.91
C THR A 191 19.67 25.44 16.62
N GLN A 192 19.44 25.00 15.38
CA GLN A 192 18.18 24.43 14.92
C GLN A 192 18.29 22.92 14.75
N TYR A 193 17.61 22.16 15.62
CA TYR A 193 17.46 20.71 15.55
C TYR A 193 16.26 20.31 16.44
N SER A 194 15.35 19.47 15.92
CA SER A 194 14.19 19.00 16.70
C SER A 194 14.63 17.91 17.67
N GLU A 195 14.15 17.98 18.91
CA GLU A 195 14.32 16.90 19.90
C GLU A 195 13.61 15.62 19.47
N ASN A 196 12.60 15.71 18.59
CA ASN A 196 11.87 14.57 18.06
C ASN A 196 12.32 14.16 16.64
N ARG A 197 13.43 14.72 16.13
CA ARG A 197 13.84 14.57 14.72
C ARG A 197 13.95 13.11 14.26
N LEU A 198 14.48 12.23 15.10
CA LEU A 198 14.65 10.81 14.76
C LEU A 198 13.29 10.10 14.63
N GLU A 199 12.38 10.32 15.58
CA GLU A 199 11.04 9.73 15.57
C GLU A 199 10.18 10.30 14.44
N GLU A 200 10.29 11.60 14.13
CA GLU A 200 9.63 12.22 12.98
C GLU A 200 10.05 11.56 11.65
N LEU A 201 11.36 11.36 11.44
CA LEU A 201 11.90 10.73 10.24
C LEU A 201 11.47 9.26 10.14
N LYS A 202 11.62 8.50 11.22
CA LYS A 202 11.20 7.10 11.32
C LYS A 202 9.72 6.95 10.99
N LYS A 203 8.87 7.77 11.63
CA LYS A 203 7.42 7.77 11.38
C LYS A 203 7.12 8.09 9.92
N SER A 204 7.74 9.13 9.36
CA SER A 204 7.54 9.52 7.96
C SER A 204 7.84 8.38 6.98
N LEU A 205 8.95 7.66 7.16
CA LEU A 205 9.33 6.53 6.31
C LEU A 205 8.36 5.34 6.48
N ILE A 206 7.98 5.01 7.71
CA ILE A 206 7.01 3.95 7.99
C ILE A 206 5.64 4.26 7.38
N ASP A 207 5.19 5.51 7.47
CA ASP A 207 3.91 5.94 6.91
C ASP A 207 3.94 5.85 5.36
N GLN A 208 5.06 6.21 4.73
CA GLN A 208 5.26 6.02 3.29
C GLN A 208 5.24 4.54 2.88
N ILE A 209 5.93 3.68 3.65
CA ILE A 209 5.93 2.22 3.45
C ILE A 209 4.49 1.67 3.49
N LYS A 210 3.74 2.00 4.55
CA LYS A 210 2.35 1.53 4.73
C LYS A 210 1.44 2.03 3.63
N LYS A 211 1.57 3.29 3.23
CA LYS A 211 0.75 3.87 2.15
C LYS A 211 0.96 3.12 0.84
N ILE A 212 2.22 2.97 0.42
CA ILE A 212 2.57 2.27 -0.82
C ILE A 212 2.08 0.82 -0.79
N TRP A 213 2.25 0.13 0.35
CA TRP A 213 1.78 -1.24 0.52
C TRP A 213 0.27 -1.37 0.35
N ASN A 214 -0.50 -0.54 1.06
CA ASN A 214 -1.96 -0.59 1.01
C ASN A 214 -2.50 -0.27 -0.38
N ASP A 215 -1.92 0.73 -1.05
CA ASP A 215 -2.31 1.12 -2.41
C ASP A 215 -2.08 -0.03 -3.41
N GLU A 216 -0.95 -0.74 -3.32
CA GLU A 216 -0.65 -1.83 -4.26
C GLU A 216 -1.46 -3.09 -3.95
N VAL A 217 -1.60 -3.48 -2.68
CA VAL A 217 -2.43 -4.63 -2.27
C VAL A 217 -3.89 -4.42 -2.68
N TYR A 218 -4.40 -3.18 -2.60
CA TYR A 218 -5.74 -2.86 -3.07
C TYR A 218 -5.88 -3.07 -4.59
N LYS A 219 -4.91 -2.62 -5.38
CA LYS A 219 -4.90 -2.86 -6.84
C LYS A 219 -4.82 -4.34 -7.19
N MET A 220 -4.02 -5.12 -6.46
CA MET A 220 -3.91 -6.58 -6.67
C MET A 220 -5.27 -7.26 -6.45
N LYS A 221 -5.98 -6.92 -5.36
CA LYS A 221 -7.32 -7.44 -5.08
C LYS A 221 -8.32 -7.09 -6.17
N GLN A 222 -8.33 -5.83 -6.64
CA GLN A 222 -9.21 -5.43 -7.73
C GLN A 222 -8.91 -6.19 -9.03
N ALA A 223 -7.63 -6.35 -9.38
CA ALA A 223 -7.22 -7.10 -10.56
C ALA A 223 -7.64 -8.58 -10.47
N ARG A 224 -7.55 -9.18 -9.28
CA ARG A 224 -7.98 -10.56 -9.04
C ARG A 224 -9.49 -10.72 -9.21
N VAL A 225 -10.29 -9.87 -8.57
CA VAL A 225 -11.76 -9.90 -8.70
C VAL A 225 -12.18 -9.68 -10.15
N LYS A 226 -11.53 -8.75 -10.86
CA LYS A 226 -11.81 -8.51 -12.28
C LYS A 226 -11.48 -9.75 -13.12
N LYS A 227 -10.32 -10.37 -12.90
CA LYS A 227 -9.91 -11.57 -13.62
C LYS A 227 -10.83 -12.75 -13.33
N GLU A 228 -11.21 -12.96 -12.08
CA GLU A 228 -12.20 -14.00 -11.69
C GLU A 228 -13.55 -13.75 -12.38
N LYS A 229 -14.00 -12.50 -12.49
CA LYS A 229 -15.23 -12.15 -13.22
C LYS A 229 -15.08 -12.41 -14.71
N GLU A 230 -13.99 -11.97 -15.33
CA GLU A 230 -13.69 -12.20 -16.75
C GLU A 230 -13.58 -13.70 -17.08
N GLU A 231 -12.98 -14.51 -16.19
CA GLU A 231 -12.90 -15.97 -16.35
C GLU A 231 -14.27 -16.63 -16.25
N LYS A 232 -15.09 -16.25 -15.26
CA LYS A 232 -16.48 -16.75 -15.13
C LYS A 232 -17.34 -16.37 -16.33
N GLU A 233 -17.27 -15.13 -16.79
CA GLU A 233 -17.99 -14.65 -17.97
C GLU A 233 -17.55 -15.42 -19.23
N LYS A 234 -16.25 -15.69 -19.36
CA LYS A 234 -15.72 -16.49 -20.48
C LYS A 234 -16.19 -17.95 -20.43
N GLU A 235 -16.20 -18.58 -19.25
CA GLU A 235 -16.72 -19.93 -19.08
C GLU A 235 -18.22 -19.99 -19.37
N TYR A 236 -18.99 -19.02 -18.88
CA TYR A 236 -20.42 -18.85 -19.12
C TYR A 236 -20.72 -18.68 -20.63
N ASN A 237 -20.04 -17.77 -21.32
CA ASN A 237 -20.23 -17.54 -22.76
C ASN A 237 -19.82 -18.76 -23.60
N LYS A 238 -18.76 -19.46 -23.19
CA LYS A 238 -18.33 -20.70 -23.85
C LYS A 238 -19.36 -21.80 -23.71
N MET A 239 -19.99 -21.94 -22.53
CA MET A 239 -21.04 -22.92 -22.30
C MET A 239 -22.27 -22.62 -23.16
N LEU A 240 -22.75 -21.37 -23.16
CA LEU A 240 -23.88 -20.94 -23.98
C LEU A 240 -23.64 -21.27 -25.45
N ALA A 241 -22.49 -20.86 -26.00
CA ALA A 241 -22.16 -21.12 -27.42
C ALA A 241 -22.12 -22.61 -27.77
N LEU A 242 -21.64 -23.48 -26.87
CA LEU A 242 -21.62 -24.92 -27.08
C LEU A 242 -23.04 -25.52 -27.11
N LEU A 243 -23.92 -25.05 -26.22
CA LEU A 243 -25.30 -25.51 -26.18
C LEU A 243 -26.10 -24.95 -27.37
N LEU A 244 -25.98 -23.66 -27.71
CA LEU A 244 -26.62 -23.09 -28.91
C LEU A 244 -26.26 -23.89 -30.17
N ALA A 245 -24.99 -24.22 -30.36
CA ALA A 245 -24.55 -25.05 -31.47
C ALA A 245 -25.12 -26.49 -31.43
N LYS A 246 -25.32 -27.07 -30.24
CA LYS A 246 -25.93 -28.40 -30.07
C LYS A 246 -27.42 -28.41 -30.43
N TYR A 247 -28.10 -27.29 -30.22
CA TYR A 247 -29.52 -27.14 -30.48
C TYR A 247 -29.84 -26.47 -31.83
N ASP A 248 -28.81 -26.23 -32.66
CA ASP A 248 -28.89 -25.57 -33.96
C ASP A 248 -29.50 -24.15 -33.90
N LEU A 249 -29.16 -23.42 -32.84
CA LEU A 249 -29.60 -22.03 -32.58
C LEU A 249 -28.55 -21.00 -33.02
N GLU A 250 -28.95 -19.74 -33.16
CA GLU A 250 -28.06 -18.65 -33.52
C GLU A 250 -27.16 -18.26 -32.33
N LEU A 251 -25.92 -17.85 -32.59
CA LEU A 251 -24.98 -17.42 -31.53
C LEU A 251 -25.45 -16.16 -30.77
N THR A 252 -26.46 -15.47 -31.29
CA THR A 252 -27.08 -14.30 -30.67
C THR A 252 -28.21 -14.66 -29.71
N ASP A 253 -28.65 -15.92 -29.70
CA ASP A 253 -29.75 -16.37 -28.86
C ASP A 253 -29.30 -16.45 -27.38
N SER A 254 -30.25 -16.16 -26.50
CA SER A 254 -30.09 -16.08 -25.05
C SER A 254 -30.30 -17.44 -24.38
N TRP A 255 -29.95 -17.54 -23.09
CA TRP A 255 -30.27 -18.72 -22.28
C TRP A 255 -31.77 -19.03 -22.21
N LYS A 256 -32.63 -18.01 -22.33
CA LYS A 256 -34.08 -18.19 -22.36
C LYS A 256 -34.54 -18.85 -23.67
N GLU A 257 -34.06 -18.36 -24.81
CA GLU A 257 -34.35 -18.97 -26.12
C GLU A 257 -33.80 -20.40 -26.22
N LEU A 258 -32.61 -20.65 -25.66
CA LEU A 258 -32.06 -21.99 -25.52
C LEU A 258 -32.94 -22.89 -24.63
N ASN A 259 -33.45 -22.38 -23.50
CA ASN A 259 -34.33 -23.15 -22.62
C ASN A 259 -35.62 -23.54 -23.34
N GLU A 260 -36.27 -22.60 -24.03
CA GLU A 260 -37.48 -22.87 -24.83
C GLU A 260 -37.22 -23.95 -25.88
N ALA A 261 -36.12 -23.83 -26.63
CA ALA A 261 -35.74 -24.83 -27.63
C ALA A 261 -35.46 -26.23 -27.04
N ILE A 262 -34.97 -26.30 -25.80
CA ILE A 262 -34.75 -27.57 -25.09
C ILE A 262 -36.08 -28.18 -24.65
N ILE A 263 -36.95 -27.40 -23.98
CA ILE A 263 -38.22 -27.94 -23.46
C ILE A 263 -39.15 -28.36 -24.60
N ASP A 264 -39.14 -27.66 -25.73
CA ASP A 264 -39.96 -28.01 -26.91
C ASP A 264 -39.57 -29.35 -27.55
N ARG A 265 -38.40 -29.92 -27.25
CA ARG A 265 -37.99 -31.24 -27.77
C ARG A 265 -38.63 -32.42 -27.05
N ASN A 266 -39.21 -32.25 -25.86
CA ASN A 266 -39.86 -33.34 -25.14
C ASN A 266 -41.13 -32.87 -24.42
N LYS A 267 -42.28 -33.47 -24.78
CA LYS A 267 -43.60 -33.11 -24.24
C LYS A 267 -43.70 -33.24 -22.71
N TYR A 268 -43.06 -34.25 -22.12
CA TYR A 268 -43.04 -34.41 -20.66
C TYR A 268 -42.18 -33.34 -20.01
N LEU A 269 -41.01 -33.02 -20.60
CA LEU A 269 -40.13 -31.98 -20.10
C LEU A 269 -40.82 -30.61 -20.10
N ARG A 270 -41.49 -30.27 -21.20
CA ARG A 270 -42.26 -29.02 -21.32
C ARG A 270 -43.40 -28.95 -20.30
N LEU A 271 -44.21 -30.00 -20.20
CA LEU A 271 -45.31 -30.04 -19.23
C LEU A 271 -44.79 -29.89 -17.80
N ALA A 272 -43.73 -30.62 -17.43
CA ALA A 272 -43.12 -30.51 -16.10
C ALA A 272 -42.59 -29.10 -15.80
N HIS A 273 -41.90 -28.48 -16.75
CA HIS A 273 -41.39 -27.11 -16.62
C HIS A 273 -42.53 -26.11 -16.38
N CYS A 274 -43.60 -26.18 -17.17
CA CYS A 274 -44.76 -25.32 -17.02
C CYS A 274 -45.50 -25.50 -15.69
N LEU A 275 -45.65 -26.74 -15.21
CA LEU A 275 -46.27 -27.01 -13.91
C LEU A 275 -45.43 -26.48 -12.73
N GLU A 276 -44.10 -26.58 -12.83
CA GLU A 276 -43.20 -26.03 -11.83
C GLU A 276 -43.19 -24.49 -11.85
N ALA A 277 -43.19 -23.88 -13.04
CA ALA A 277 -43.32 -22.43 -13.20
C ALA A 277 -44.63 -21.92 -12.56
N ASN A 278 -45.75 -22.60 -12.80
CA ASN A 278 -47.05 -22.23 -12.20
C ASN A 278 -47.06 -22.35 -10.68
N ARG A 279 -46.22 -23.22 -10.10
CA ARG A 279 -46.07 -23.34 -8.64
C ARG A 279 -45.25 -22.20 -8.05
N ASN A 280 -44.37 -21.59 -8.83
CA ASN A 280 -43.56 -20.43 -8.43
C ASN A 280 -44.25 -19.09 -8.76
N ASP A 281 -45.31 -19.10 -9.56
CA ASP A 281 -46.13 -17.92 -9.85
C ASP A 281 -47.29 -17.77 -8.84
N TRP A 282 -47.34 -16.60 -8.19
CA TRP A 282 -48.37 -16.22 -7.21
C TRP A 282 -49.34 -15.18 -7.77
N THR A 283 -49.22 -14.86 -9.06
CA THR A 283 -49.84 -13.67 -9.66
C THR A 283 -50.96 -13.99 -10.63
N ASP A 284 -50.93 -15.10 -11.39
CA ASP A 284 -51.93 -15.34 -12.43
C ASP A 284 -52.32 -16.82 -12.66
N GLY A 285 -53.35 -17.28 -11.93
CA GLY A 285 -54.11 -18.50 -12.24
C GLY A 285 -53.27 -19.77 -12.51
N TYR A 286 -53.76 -20.60 -13.43
CA TYR A 286 -53.08 -21.80 -13.92
C TYR A 286 -52.49 -21.63 -15.33
N SER A 287 -52.16 -20.39 -15.70
CA SER A 287 -51.82 -20.01 -17.08
C SER A 287 -50.63 -20.79 -17.65
N TYR A 288 -49.56 -21.00 -16.87
CA TYR A 288 -48.42 -21.81 -17.28
C TYR A 288 -48.83 -23.29 -17.43
N ALA A 289 -49.54 -23.82 -16.44
CA ALA A 289 -50.01 -25.22 -16.46
C ALA A 289 -50.93 -25.51 -17.66
N GLU A 290 -51.83 -24.58 -17.99
CA GLU A 290 -52.71 -24.67 -19.16
C GLU A 290 -51.91 -24.61 -20.47
N SER A 291 -50.94 -23.69 -20.59
CA SER A 291 -50.05 -23.60 -21.76
C SER A 291 -49.28 -24.90 -22.00
N GLY A 292 -48.67 -25.46 -20.94
CA GLY A 292 -47.95 -26.73 -21.02
C GLY A 292 -48.85 -27.91 -21.38
N LEU A 293 -50.09 -27.93 -20.89
CA LEU A 293 -51.06 -28.99 -21.18
C LEU A 293 -51.63 -28.89 -22.61
N SER A 294 -51.85 -27.68 -23.12
CA SER A 294 -52.34 -27.43 -24.48
C SER A 294 -51.44 -28.07 -25.54
N ASP A 295 -50.13 -28.03 -25.31
CA ASP A 295 -49.14 -28.57 -26.25
C ASP A 295 -48.74 -30.02 -25.92
N PHE A 296 -49.38 -30.66 -24.93
CA PHE A 296 -49.12 -32.04 -24.54
C PHE A 296 -49.89 -33.03 -25.41
N VAL A 297 -49.22 -33.59 -26.42
CA VAL A 297 -49.81 -34.57 -27.35
C VAL A 297 -49.99 -35.95 -26.68
N THR A 298 -51.23 -36.46 -26.65
CA THR A 298 -51.58 -37.75 -26.04
C THR A 298 -51.53 -38.89 -27.05
N GLU A 299 -50.55 -39.79 -26.90
CA GLU A 299 -50.30 -40.90 -27.84
C GLU A 299 -50.30 -42.27 -27.16
N SER A 300 -50.07 -42.31 -25.84
CA SER A 300 -50.02 -43.51 -25.03
C SER A 300 -51.03 -43.49 -23.88
N ASP A 301 -51.34 -44.66 -23.31
CA ASP A 301 -52.17 -44.78 -22.10
C ASP A 301 -51.61 -43.99 -20.92
N LEU A 302 -50.28 -43.85 -20.83
CA LEU A 302 -49.63 -43.03 -19.81
C LEU A 302 -49.89 -41.54 -20.06
N ASP A 303 -49.85 -41.09 -21.32
CA ASP A 303 -50.15 -39.70 -21.67
C ASP A 303 -51.58 -39.32 -21.32
N TYR A 304 -52.54 -40.21 -21.60
CA TYR A 304 -53.94 -39.98 -21.24
C TYR A 304 -54.12 -39.86 -19.73
N LYS A 305 -53.43 -40.69 -18.93
CA LYS A 305 -53.48 -40.60 -17.46
C LYS A 305 -52.86 -39.31 -16.93
N ILE A 306 -51.74 -38.88 -17.52
CA ILE A 306 -51.10 -37.61 -17.16
C ILE A 306 -52.02 -36.45 -17.52
N TYR A 307 -52.54 -36.42 -18.75
CA TYR A 307 -53.43 -35.37 -19.22
C TYR A 307 -54.68 -35.25 -18.34
N ASP A 308 -55.40 -36.35 -18.12
CA ASP A 308 -56.62 -36.37 -17.30
C ASP A 308 -56.35 -35.95 -15.85
N ASN A 309 -55.22 -36.39 -15.30
CA ASN A 309 -54.82 -35.99 -13.95
C ASN A 309 -54.62 -34.48 -13.87
N ILE A 310 -53.77 -33.91 -14.74
CA ILE A 310 -53.45 -32.47 -14.74
C ILE A 310 -54.67 -31.62 -15.09
N SER A 311 -55.45 -32.00 -16.11
CA SER A 311 -56.65 -31.25 -16.52
C SER A 311 -57.68 -31.16 -15.39
N SER A 312 -57.81 -32.22 -14.57
CA SER A 312 -58.72 -32.19 -13.42
C SER A 312 -58.34 -31.12 -12.38
N TYR A 313 -57.05 -30.80 -12.25
CA TYR A 313 -56.58 -29.74 -11.33
C TYR A 313 -56.66 -28.34 -11.92
N ILE A 314 -56.74 -28.23 -13.25
CA ILE A 314 -56.96 -26.97 -13.97
C ILE A 314 -58.44 -26.59 -13.98
N TYR A 315 -59.33 -27.53 -14.35
CA TYR A 315 -60.73 -27.21 -14.64
C TYR A 315 -61.70 -27.55 -13.50
N ASP A 316 -61.45 -28.60 -12.72
CA ASP A 316 -62.42 -29.10 -11.73
C ASP A 316 -62.01 -28.81 -10.28
N LYS A 317 -60.71 -28.94 -9.97
CA LYS A 317 -60.18 -28.90 -8.59
C LYS A 317 -59.32 -27.66 -8.32
N TRP A 318 -59.33 -26.67 -9.22
CA TRP A 318 -58.56 -25.45 -9.04
C TRP A 318 -59.04 -24.69 -7.80
N ASP A 319 -58.12 -24.45 -6.87
CA ASP A 319 -58.38 -23.76 -5.60
C ASP A 319 -57.68 -22.39 -5.52
N GLY A 320 -57.05 -21.95 -6.61
CA GLY A 320 -56.26 -20.71 -6.67
C GLY A 320 -54.79 -20.89 -6.31
N ASP A 321 -54.32 -22.13 -6.07
CA ASP A 321 -52.98 -22.39 -5.58
C ASP A 321 -52.19 -23.35 -6.48
N GLY A 322 -51.08 -22.87 -7.06
CA GLY A 322 -50.20 -23.69 -7.91
C GLY A 322 -49.58 -24.91 -7.21
N ARG A 323 -49.66 -25.03 -5.87
CA ARG A 323 -49.23 -26.23 -5.12
C ARG A 323 -50.03 -27.48 -5.49
N VAL A 324 -51.23 -27.35 -6.04
CA VAL A 324 -52.02 -28.51 -6.52
C VAL A 324 -51.24 -29.34 -7.55
N PHE A 325 -50.37 -28.73 -8.35
CA PHE A 325 -49.52 -29.41 -9.34
C PHE A 325 -48.28 -30.10 -8.75
N ARG A 326 -47.92 -29.79 -7.50
CA ARG A 326 -46.93 -30.55 -6.72
C ARG A 326 -47.57 -31.78 -6.08
N ASP A 327 -48.82 -31.65 -5.64
CA ASP A 327 -49.50 -32.65 -4.80
C ASP A 327 -50.32 -33.66 -5.60
N CYS A 328 -50.46 -33.48 -6.92
CA CYS A 328 -51.14 -34.43 -7.80
C CYS A 328 -50.32 -35.70 -8.06
N GLU A 329 -51.01 -36.75 -8.53
CA GLU A 329 -50.42 -38.07 -8.81
C GLU A 329 -49.31 -37.98 -9.87
N HIS A 330 -49.55 -37.20 -10.93
CA HIS A 330 -48.58 -36.94 -11.99
C HIS A 330 -47.95 -35.56 -11.84
N ASN A 331 -47.43 -35.23 -10.65
CA ASN A 331 -46.76 -33.94 -10.42
C ASN A 331 -45.50 -33.76 -11.27
N TYR A 332 -45.02 -32.51 -11.38
CA TYR A 332 -43.84 -32.17 -12.19
C TYR A 332 -42.59 -33.00 -11.86
N SER A 333 -42.36 -33.43 -10.61
CA SER A 333 -41.21 -34.28 -10.26
C SER A 333 -41.33 -35.68 -10.87
N VAL A 334 -42.53 -36.25 -10.88
CA VAL A 334 -42.83 -37.53 -11.56
C VAL A 334 -42.65 -37.38 -13.07
N ILE A 335 -43.17 -36.30 -13.65
CA ILE A 335 -43.08 -36.05 -15.09
C ILE A 335 -41.63 -35.79 -15.54
N TYR A 336 -40.84 -35.01 -14.78
CA TYR A 336 -39.40 -34.87 -15.03
C TYR A 336 -38.67 -36.21 -14.98
N SER A 337 -39.06 -37.10 -14.08
CA SER A 337 -38.47 -38.44 -14.00
C SER A 337 -38.78 -39.31 -15.23
N ILE A 338 -39.88 -39.03 -15.94
CA ILE A 338 -40.20 -39.66 -17.23
C ILE A 338 -39.29 -39.08 -18.30
N ALA A 339 -39.24 -37.75 -18.43
CA ALA A 339 -38.37 -37.05 -19.40
C ALA A 339 -36.90 -37.47 -19.25
N ALA A 340 -36.39 -37.54 -18.01
CA ALA A 340 -35.03 -37.95 -17.70
C ALA A 340 -34.71 -39.41 -18.08
N LYS A 341 -35.72 -40.29 -18.12
CA LYS A 341 -35.55 -41.68 -18.56
C LYS A 341 -35.59 -41.82 -20.07
N GLU A 342 -36.43 -41.02 -20.73
CA GLU A 342 -36.57 -41.03 -22.19
C GLU A 342 -35.36 -40.41 -22.88
N ASP A 343 -34.93 -39.24 -22.42
CA ASP A 343 -33.75 -38.55 -22.93
C ASP A 343 -32.91 -37.99 -21.76
N PRO A 344 -32.02 -38.82 -21.20
CA PRO A 344 -31.14 -38.40 -20.11
C PRO A 344 -30.23 -37.23 -20.48
N GLN A 345 -29.87 -37.09 -21.77
CA GLN A 345 -28.95 -36.06 -22.20
C GLN A 345 -29.65 -34.70 -22.39
N LEU A 346 -30.87 -34.70 -22.94
CA LEU A 346 -31.72 -33.51 -23.00
C LEU A 346 -32.04 -32.99 -21.59
N TYR A 347 -32.40 -33.89 -20.67
CA TYR A 347 -32.70 -33.50 -19.29
C TYR A 347 -31.48 -32.92 -18.57
N LYS A 348 -30.28 -33.47 -18.80
CA LYS A 348 -29.03 -32.92 -18.24
C LYS A 348 -28.73 -31.51 -18.77
N ASP A 349 -28.95 -31.29 -20.06
CA ASP A 349 -28.76 -29.96 -20.66
C ASP A 349 -29.78 -28.96 -20.08
N TYR A 350 -31.05 -29.37 -19.94
CA TYR A 350 -32.08 -28.59 -19.27
C TYR A 350 -31.67 -28.17 -17.86
N GLN A 351 -31.19 -29.12 -17.03
CA GLN A 351 -30.71 -28.82 -15.68
C GLN A 351 -29.56 -27.80 -15.69
N THR A 352 -28.63 -27.94 -16.64
CA THR A 352 -27.51 -26.98 -16.81
C THR A 352 -28.02 -25.58 -17.14
N VAL A 353 -29.03 -25.47 -17.99
CA VAL A 353 -29.65 -24.18 -18.37
C VAL A 353 -30.41 -23.56 -17.19
N GLN A 354 -31.17 -24.36 -16.44
CA GLN A 354 -31.91 -23.87 -15.27
C GLN A 354 -30.97 -23.32 -14.18
N GLU A 355 -29.85 -23.98 -13.89
CA GLU A 355 -28.82 -23.49 -12.96
C GLU A 355 -28.28 -22.10 -13.36
N HIS A 356 -28.19 -21.82 -14.67
CA HIS A 356 -27.73 -20.53 -15.18
C HIS A 356 -28.83 -19.45 -15.18
N LEU A 357 -30.08 -19.81 -15.45
CA LEU A 357 -31.21 -18.88 -15.39
C LEU A 357 -31.51 -18.43 -13.95
N GLU A 358 -31.46 -19.35 -12.98
CA GLU A 358 -31.58 -19.00 -11.56
C GLU A 358 -30.45 -18.06 -11.10
N PHE A 359 -29.25 -18.22 -11.67
CA PHE A 359 -28.15 -17.31 -11.40
C PHE A 359 -28.45 -15.91 -11.95
N GLU A 360 -28.97 -15.75 -13.18
CA GLU A 360 -29.32 -14.44 -13.75
C GLU A 360 -30.37 -13.67 -12.95
N GLU A 361 -31.35 -14.36 -12.37
CA GLU A 361 -32.43 -13.73 -11.58
C GLU A 361 -31.99 -13.33 -10.16
N GLY A 362 -30.84 -13.84 -9.69
CA GLY A 362 -30.29 -13.59 -8.35
C GLY A 362 -29.29 -12.44 -8.23
N TRP A 363 -28.99 -11.70 -9.32
CA TRP A 363 -28.05 -10.56 -9.33
C TRP A 363 -28.70 -9.18 -9.36
#